data_AF-A0A1G2WD86-F1
#
_entry.id   AF-A0A1G2WD86-F1
#
_cell.length_a   1.000
_cell.length_b   1.000
_cell.length_c   1.000
_cell.angle_alpha   90.00
_cell.angle_beta   90.00
_cell.angle_gamma   90.00
#
_symmetry.space_group_name_H-M   'P 1'
#
loop_
_entity.id
_entity.type
_entity.pdbx_description
1 polymer ?
#
loop_
_entity_poly.entity_id
_entity_poly.type
_entity_poly.pdbx_seq_one_letter_code
_entity_poly.pdbx_strand_id
1 'polypeptide(L)'
;MARFSVRIPDELAARFDAAAGGAGGRSALVRRLIRDAAPESAKAESGPQPAGLRAMVRLTAAEAERVDIEAAVMGMRRATWIAALVRRQVLGKLTFARADALALMAIRGELRRIGVNVNQIARAMNTAVLEGRVLDAELAGLEDLRRELRAHFVALGEAFEGNLDYWAAP
;
A
#
# COMPACT_ATOMS: atom_id res chain seq x y z
N MET A 1 -25.68 -5.97 15.42
CA MET A 1 -25.33 -7.41 15.38
C MET A 1 -24.55 -7.68 14.09
N ALA A 2 -23.41 -8.39 14.17
CA ALA A 2 -22.67 -8.79 12.98
C ALA A 2 -23.35 -10.00 12.30
N ARG A 3 -23.36 -10.04 10.97
CA ARG A 3 -23.92 -11.14 10.17
C ARG A 3 -22.80 -11.93 9.52
N PHE A 4 -22.70 -13.21 9.86
CA PHE A 4 -21.79 -14.16 9.22
C PHE A 4 -22.60 -15.05 8.27
N SER A 5 -22.13 -15.22 7.02
CA SER A 5 -22.70 -16.16 6.06
C SER A 5 -21.61 -17.10 5.58
N VAL A 6 -21.84 -18.41 5.70
CA VAL A 6 -20.91 -19.46 5.28
C VAL A 6 -21.64 -20.38 4.31
N ARG A 7 -20.94 -20.84 3.26
CA ARG A 7 -21.42 -21.91 2.38
C ARG A 7 -20.77 -23.21 2.81
N ILE A 8 -21.58 -24.24 3.01
CA ILE A 8 -21.15 -25.59 3.32
C ILE A 8 -21.83 -26.57 2.35
N PRO A 9 -21.20 -27.72 2.04
CA PRO A 9 -21.84 -28.77 1.26
C PRO A 9 -23.14 -29.25 1.91
N ASP A 10 -24.12 -29.65 1.10
CA ASP A 10 -25.47 -30.03 1.55
C ASP A 10 -25.45 -31.21 2.53
N GLU A 11 -24.55 -32.17 2.34
CA GLU A 11 -24.37 -33.31 3.26
C GLU A 11 -23.93 -32.84 4.66
N LEU A 12 -23.05 -31.83 4.72
CA LEU A 12 -22.61 -31.26 5.98
C LEU A 12 -23.73 -30.43 6.63
N ALA A 13 -24.54 -29.73 5.83
CA ALA A 13 -25.72 -29.04 6.33
C ALA A 13 -26.72 -30.02 6.96
N ALA A 14 -27.03 -31.13 6.29
CA ALA A 14 -27.95 -32.15 6.81
C ALA A 14 -27.49 -32.74 8.15
N ARG A 15 -26.19 -33.06 8.27
CA ARG A 15 -25.61 -33.52 9.54
C ARG A 15 -25.68 -32.45 10.64
N PHE A 16 -25.43 -31.19 10.28
CA PHE A 16 -25.54 -30.07 11.20
C PHE A 16 -26.97 -29.88 11.71
N ASP A 17 -27.95 -30.10 10.85
CA ASP A 17 -29.37 -29.94 11.18
C ASP A 17 -29.86 -31.00 12.15
N ALA A 18 -29.43 -32.24 11.94
CA ALA A 18 -29.67 -33.33 12.86
C ALA A 18 -29.09 -33.03 14.26
N ALA A 19 -27.87 -32.51 14.32
CA ALA A 19 -27.24 -32.09 15.57
C ALA A 19 -27.94 -30.87 16.21
N ALA A 20 -28.45 -29.95 15.38
CA ALA A 20 -29.12 -28.74 15.83
C ALA A 20 -30.53 -29.00 16.38
N GLY A 21 -31.17 -30.11 15.99
CA GLY A 21 -32.49 -30.51 16.50
C GLY A 21 -32.54 -30.63 18.03
N GLY A 22 -31.47 -31.12 18.65
CA GLY A 22 -31.34 -31.21 20.11
C GLY A 22 -30.86 -29.92 20.81
N ALA A 23 -30.49 -28.89 20.04
CA ALA A 23 -29.82 -27.68 20.55
C ALA A 23 -30.64 -26.39 20.38
N GLY A 24 -31.95 -26.51 20.09
CA GLY A 24 -32.83 -25.36 19.86
C GLY A 24 -32.72 -24.75 18.45
N GLY A 25 -32.27 -25.55 17.48
CA GLY A 25 -32.20 -25.18 16.06
C GLY A 25 -30.84 -24.63 15.60
N ARG A 26 -30.68 -24.51 14.28
CA ARG A 26 -29.39 -24.16 13.61
C ARG A 26 -28.73 -22.92 14.22
N SER A 27 -29.48 -21.84 14.37
CA SER A 27 -28.97 -20.55 14.87
C SER A 27 -28.56 -20.60 16.34
N ALA A 28 -29.19 -21.45 17.16
CA ALA A 28 -28.80 -21.63 18.55
C ALA A 28 -27.46 -22.39 18.63
N LEU A 29 -27.32 -23.46 17.85
CA LEU A 29 -26.08 -24.23 17.76
C LEU A 29 -24.91 -23.39 17.21
N VAL A 30 -25.12 -22.63 16.14
CA VAL A 30 -24.09 -21.73 15.57
C VAL A 30 -23.64 -20.68 16.59
N ARG A 31 -24.58 -20.05 17.33
CA ARG A 31 -24.22 -19.06 18.36
C ARG A 31 -23.43 -19.69 19.50
N ARG A 32 -23.74 -20.92 19.88
CA ARG A 32 -22.98 -21.68 20.89
C ARG A 32 -21.57 -21.98 20.39
N LEU A 33 -21.42 -22.52 19.19
CA LEU A 33 -20.11 -22.80 18.59
C LEU A 33 -19.24 -21.54 18.47
N ILE A 34 -19.84 -20.41 18.06
CA ILE A 34 -19.11 -19.13 17.99
C ILE A 34 -18.65 -18.69 19.38
N ARG A 35 -19.48 -18.85 20.42
CA ARG A 35 -19.11 -18.51 21.80
C ARG A 35 -17.98 -19.41 22.31
N ASP A 36 -18.07 -20.70 22.06
CA ASP A 36 -17.08 -21.68 22.53
C ASP A 36 -15.73 -21.48 21.81
N ALA A 37 -15.75 -21.09 20.53
CA ALA A 37 -14.56 -20.81 19.73
C ALA A 37 -13.97 -19.40 19.94
N ALA A 38 -14.73 -18.46 20.52
CA ALA A 38 -14.30 -17.09 20.79
C ALA A 38 -14.36 -16.81 22.31
N PRO A 39 -13.46 -17.42 23.11
CA PRO A 39 -13.43 -17.17 24.54
C PRO A 39 -13.12 -15.68 24.80
N GLU A 40 -13.57 -15.16 25.93
CA GLU A 40 -13.46 -13.73 26.26
C GLU A 40 -12.00 -13.26 26.42
N SER A 41 -11.08 -14.22 26.61
CA SER A 41 -9.63 -14.03 26.59
C SER A 41 -9.04 -13.85 25.18
N ALA A 42 -9.77 -14.20 24.12
CA ALA A 42 -9.38 -13.99 22.72
C ALA A 42 -9.69 -12.56 22.25
N LYS A 43 -9.39 -11.55 23.08
CA LYS A 43 -9.31 -10.17 22.60
C LYS A 43 -8.16 -10.10 21.60
N ALA A 44 -8.50 -10.02 20.32
CA ALA A 44 -7.54 -9.68 19.30
C ALA A 44 -6.94 -8.32 19.65
N GLU A 45 -5.61 -8.24 19.70
CA GLU A 45 -4.89 -6.99 19.45
C GLU A 45 -5.05 -6.62 17.97
N SER A 46 -6.29 -6.38 17.55
CA SER A 46 -6.58 -5.87 16.22
C SER A 46 -6.37 -4.36 16.28
N GLY A 47 -5.14 -3.94 15.96
CA GLY A 47 -4.92 -2.58 15.46
C GLY A 47 -5.92 -2.27 14.34
N PRO A 48 -6.32 -1.00 14.17
CA PRO A 48 -7.42 -0.64 13.29
C PRO A 48 -7.11 -1.06 11.85
N GLN A 49 -7.68 -2.19 11.40
CA GLN A 49 -7.86 -2.40 9.98
C GLN A 49 -8.94 -1.42 9.54
N PRO A 50 -8.67 -0.51 8.60
CA PRO A 50 -9.73 0.32 8.06
C PRO A 50 -10.75 -0.62 7.42
N ALA A 51 -11.93 -0.71 8.02
CA ALA A 51 -13.05 -1.46 7.48
C ALA A 51 -13.51 -0.76 6.19
N GLY A 52 -12.87 -1.11 5.07
CA GLY A 52 -13.25 -0.61 3.76
C GLY A 52 -14.66 -1.09 3.42
N LEU A 53 -15.53 -0.15 3.04
CA LEU A 53 -16.83 -0.47 2.46
C LEU A 53 -16.62 -1.23 1.14
N ARG A 54 -17.33 -2.35 0.96
CA ARG A 54 -17.28 -3.14 -0.28
C ARG A 54 -18.34 -2.64 -1.25
N ALA A 55 -17.93 -2.25 -2.44
CA ALA A 55 -18.81 -1.96 -3.57
C ALA A 55 -18.74 -3.10 -4.59
N MET A 56 -19.91 -3.51 -5.11
CA MET A 56 -20.00 -4.47 -6.22
C MET A 56 -20.29 -3.68 -7.49
N VAL A 57 -19.40 -3.81 -8.48
CA VAL A 57 -19.54 -3.17 -9.79
C VAL A 57 -19.88 -4.24 -10.83
N ARG A 58 -20.84 -3.95 -11.72
CA ARG A 58 -21.13 -4.79 -12.87
C ARG A 58 -20.39 -4.23 -14.08
N LEU A 59 -19.62 -5.09 -14.73
CA LEU A 59 -18.90 -4.79 -15.96
C LEU A 59 -19.36 -5.79 -17.02
N THR A 60 -19.46 -5.34 -18.26
CA THR A 60 -19.53 -6.20 -19.44
C THR A 60 -18.21 -6.98 -19.59
N ALA A 61 -18.22 -8.02 -20.43
CA ALA A 61 -17.01 -8.81 -20.69
C ALA A 61 -15.88 -7.96 -21.28
N ALA A 62 -16.20 -7.06 -22.22
CA ALA A 62 -15.22 -6.18 -22.85
C ALA A 62 -14.61 -5.17 -21.87
N GLU A 63 -15.43 -4.59 -20.98
CA GLU A 63 -14.93 -3.71 -19.91
C GLU A 63 -14.04 -4.46 -18.93
N ALA A 64 -14.43 -5.68 -18.53
CA ALA A 64 -13.64 -6.49 -17.62
C ALA A 64 -12.27 -6.86 -18.19
N GLU A 65 -12.22 -7.21 -19.49
CA GLU A 65 -10.97 -7.48 -20.20
C GLU A 65 -10.07 -6.24 -20.28
N ARG A 66 -10.65 -5.07 -20.59
CA ARG A 66 -9.88 -3.82 -20.62
C ARG A 66 -9.30 -3.49 -19.25
N VAL A 67 -10.08 -3.64 -18.18
CA VAL A 67 -9.59 -3.42 -16.81
C VAL A 67 -8.47 -4.41 -16.46
N ASP A 68 -8.53 -5.66 -16.92
CA ASP A 68 -7.46 -6.62 -16.67
C ASP A 68 -6.15 -6.23 -17.35
N ILE A 69 -6.21 -5.71 -18.59
CA ILE A 69 -5.04 -5.22 -19.31
C ILE A 69 -4.40 -4.05 -18.55
N GLU A 70 -5.18 -3.03 -18.18
CA GLU A 70 -4.67 -1.87 -17.44
C GLU A 70 -4.16 -2.25 -16.04
N ALA A 71 -4.84 -3.19 -15.38
CA ALA A 71 -4.38 -3.73 -14.11
C ALA A 71 -3.02 -4.44 -14.26
N ALA A 72 -2.83 -5.21 -15.33
CA ALA A 72 -1.58 -5.90 -15.62
C ALA A 72 -0.43 -4.92 -15.89
N VAL A 73 -0.67 -3.85 -16.67
CA VAL A 73 0.32 -2.77 -16.91
C VAL A 73 0.82 -2.18 -15.59
N MET A 74 -0.09 -1.93 -14.64
CA MET A 74 0.25 -1.40 -13.31
C MET A 74 0.78 -2.45 -12.33
N GLY A 75 0.83 -3.74 -12.71
CA GLY A 75 1.20 -4.85 -11.83
C GLY A 75 0.21 -5.08 -10.69
N MET A 76 -1.07 -4.77 -10.91
CA MET A 76 -2.15 -4.86 -9.94
C MET A 76 -3.16 -5.95 -10.30
N ARG A 77 -3.94 -6.40 -9.31
CA ARG A 77 -5.15 -7.18 -9.56
C ARG A 77 -6.30 -6.25 -9.94
N ARG A 78 -7.25 -6.72 -10.74
CA ARG A 78 -8.47 -5.98 -11.16
C ARG A 78 -9.09 -5.13 -10.06
N ALA A 79 -9.43 -5.74 -8.91
CA ALA A 79 -10.07 -5.04 -7.80
C ALA A 79 -9.19 -3.93 -7.19
N THR A 80 -7.87 -4.14 -7.14
CA THR A 80 -6.91 -3.15 -6.65
C THR A 80 -6.78 -1.97 -7.61
N TRP A 81 -6.76 -2.24 -8.91
CA TRP A 81 -6.73 -1.22 -9.94
C TRP A 81 -8.02 -0.37 -9.94
N ILE A 82 -9.20 -1.01 -9.86
CA ILE A 82 -10.49 -0.30 -9.75
C ILE A 82 -10.50 0.61 -8.50
N ALA A 83 -10.02 0.11 -7.36
CA ALA A 83 -9.92 0.92 -6.14
C ALA A 83 -8.92 2.08 -6.28
N ALA A 84 -7.82 1.88 -7.03
CA ALA A 84 -6.87 2.94 -7.34
C ALA A 84 -7.51 4.03 -8.22
N LEU A 85 -8.23 3.62 -9.27
CA LEU A 85 -8.98 4.53 -10.15
C LEU A 85 -9.99 5.37 -9.35
N VAL A 86 -10.79 4.73 -8.49
CA VAL A 86 -11.77 5.43 -7.63
C VAL A 86 -11.07 6.42 -6.68
N ARG A 87 -9.97 6.00 -6.03
CA ARG A 87 -9.21 6.89 -5.13
C ARG A 87 -8.60 8.08 -5.86
N ARG A 88 -8.11 7.88 -7.08
CA ARG A 88 -7.63 8.98 -7.90
C ARG A 88 -8.77 9.94 -8.21
N GLN A 89 -9.89 9.45 -8.71
CA GLN A 89 -11.00 10.29 -9.16
C GLN A 89 -11.66 11.06 -8.00
N VAL A 90 -11.81 10.41 -6.85
CA VAL A 90 -12.52 10.99 -5.69
C VAL A 90 -11.60 11.79 -4.77
N LEU A 91 -10.35 11.34 -4.59
CA LEU A 91 -9.43 11.89 -3.58
C LEU A 91 -8.20 12.57 -4.17
N GLY A 92 -8.03 12.59 -5.51
CA GLY A 92 -6.83 13.08 -6.17
C GLY A 92 -5.56 12.27 -5.84
N LYS A 93 -5.70 11.08 -5.26
CA LYS A 93 -4.55 10.29 -4.79
C LYS A 93 -3.88 9.56 -5.94
N LEU A 94 -2.61 9.89 -6.18
CA LEU A 94 -1.74 9.20 -7.12
C LEU A 94 -1.48 7.77 -6.66
N THR A 95 -1.60 6.81 -7.57
CA THR A 95 -1.25 5.41 -7.34
C THR A 95 -0.23 4.98 -8.37
N PHE A 96 0.98 4.69 -7.92
CA PHE A 96 2.10 4.28 -8.77
C PHE A 96 2.06 2.80 -9.10
N ALA A 97 2.59 2.44 -10.27
CA ALA A 97 2.91 1.05 -10.59
C ALA A 97 4.00 0.54 -9.63
N ARG A 98 4.13 -0.78 -9.51
CA ARG A 98 5.14 -1.38 -8.61
C ARG A 98 6.57 -0.94 -8.98
N ALA A 99 6.89 -0.85 -10.27
CA ALA A 99 8.21 -0.43 -10.74
C ALA A 99 8.52 1.01 -10.29
N ASP A 100 7.60 1.95 -10.52
CA ASP A 100 7.78 3.36 -10.16
C ASP A 100 7.83 3.54 -8.64
N ALA A 101 7.03 2.78 -7.89
CA ALA A 101 7.06 2.79 -6.44
C ALA A 101 8.44 2.34 -5.90
N LEU A 102 9.07 1.34 -6.54
CA LEU A 102 10.43 0.91 -6.19
C LEU A 102 11.48 1.97 -6.56
N ALA A 103 11.34 2.61 -7.73
CA ALA A 103 12.20 3.72 -8.13
C ALA A 103 12.12 4.90 -7.13
N LEU A 104 10.91 5.26 -6.70
CA LEU A 104 10.67 6.26 -5.65
C LEU A 104 11.32 5.88 -4.31
N MET A 105 11.25 4.60 -3.91
CA MET A 105 11.93 4.12 -2.70
C MET A 105 13.45 4.22 -2.80
N ALA A 106 14.01 3.91 -3.98
CA ALA A 106 15.44 4.05 -4.25
C ALA A 106 15.86 5.54 -4.17
N ILE A 107 15.13 6.43 -4.83
CA ILE A 107 15.36 7.89 -4.76
C ILE A 107 15.32 8.39 -3.31
N ARG A 108 14.35 7.92 -2.49
CA ARG A 108 14.29 8.27 -1.07
C ARG A 108 15.51 7.77 -0.29
N GLY A 109 16.02 6.59 -0.62
CA GLY A 109 17.26 6.05 -0.05
C GLY A 109 18.44 6.98 -0.31
N GLU A 110 18.57 7.46 -1.55
CA GLU A 110 19.72 8.29 -1.93
C GLU A 110 19.61 9.68 -1.35
N LEU A 111 18.41 10.26 -1.32
CA LEU A 111 18.17 11.52 -0.62
C LEU A 111 18.56 11.44 0.86
N ARG A 112 18.32 10.30 1.52
CA ARG A 112 18.75 10.09 2.91
C ARG A 112 20.27 10.05 3.01
N ARG A 113 20.96 9.34 2.10
CA ARG A 113 22.43 9.27 2.07
C ARG A 113 23.04 10.67 1.87
N ILE A 114 22.44 11.44 0.96
CA ILE A 114 22.80 12.83 0.71
C ILE A 114 22.67 13.66 1.98
N GLY A 115 21.55 13.58 2.68
CA GLY A 115 21.36 14.28 3.96
C GLY A 115 22.41 13.91 5.01
N VAL A 116 22.85 12.65 5.05
CA VAL A 116 23.95 12.21 5.94
C VAL A 116 25.27 12.85 5.54
N ASN A 117 25.62 12.85 4.25
CA ASN A 117 26.86 13.45 3.74
C ASN A 117 26.90 14.96 3.99
N VAL A 118 25.81 15.69 3.72
CA VAL A 118 25.70 17.13 4.04
C VAL A 118 25.96 17.39 5.52
N ASN A 119 25.37 16.57 6.39
CA ASN A 119 25.53 16.72 7.84
C ASN A 119 26.95 16.36 8.31
N GLN A 120 27.69 15.53 7.58
CA GLN A 120 29.10 15.27 7.84
C GLN A 120 29.97 16.45 7.40
N ILE A 121 29.73 17.01 6.21
CA ILE A 121 30.43 18.21 5.71
C ILE A 121 30.21 19.38 6.67
N ALA A 122 28.96 19.64 7.08
CA ALA A 122 28.65 20.72 8.02
C ALA A 122 29.39 20.56 9.36
N ARG A 123 29.51 19.33 9.87
CA ARG A 123 30.27 19.04 11.09
C ARG A 123 31.77 19.24 10.88
N ALA A 124 32.33 18.75 9.78
CA ALA A 124 33.74 18.92 9.43
C ALA A 124 34.10 20.40 9.26
N MET A 125 33.25 21.18 8.58
CA MET A 125 33.39 22.63 8.43
C MET A 125 33.35 23.34 9.78
N ASN A 126 32.40 23.02 10.66
CA ASN A 126 32.34 23.63 11.99
C ASN A 126 33.63 23.34 12.80
N THR A 127 34.13 22.10 12.74
CA THR A 127 35.41 21.74 13.37
C THR A 127 36.60 22.45 12.72
N ALA A 128 36.66 22.52 11.39
CA ALA A 128 37.76 23.15 10.66
C ALA A 128 37.79 24.68 10.82
N VAL A 129 36.63 25.34 10.93
CA VAL A 129 36.51 26.76 11.28
C VAL A 129 37.03 27.02 12.70
N LEU A 130 36.69 26.15 13.65
CA LEU A 130 37.25 26.17 15.00
C LEU A 130 38.78 26.01 15.00
N GLU A 131 39.33 25.27 14.04
CA GLU A 131 40.76 24.97 13.92
C GLU A 131 41.51 25.85 12.90
N GLY A 132 40.84 26.80 12.23
CA GLY A 132 41.45 27.74 11.28
C GLY A 132 42.00 27.14 9.97
N ARG A 133 41.42 26.06 9.43
CA ARG A 133 41.91 25.34 8.23
C ARG A 133 41.14 25.67 6.93
N VAL A 134 41.76 25.42 5.77
CA VAL A 134 41.16 25.56 4.40
C VAL A 134 40.54 24.23 3.95
N LEU A 135 39.36 24.27 3.30
CA LEU A 135 38.46 23.13 3.05
C LEU A 135 38.23 22.78 1.56
N ASP A 136 39.27 22.73 0.74
CA ASP A 136 39.12 22.52 -0.71
C ASP A 136 38.52 21.15 -1.07
N ALA A 137 38.82 20.10 -0.28
CA ALA A 137 38.29 18.75 -0.50
C ALA A 137 36.79 18.66 -0.17
N GLU A 138 36.34 19.38 0.86
CA GLU A 138 34.94 19.42 1.28
C GLU A 138 34.07 20.22 0.29
N LEU A 139 34.63 21.25 -0.35
CA LEU A 139 33.96 21.99 -1.42
C LEU A 139 33.76 21.14 -2.68
N ALA A 140 34.74 20.31 -3.06
CA ALA A 140 34.59 19.37 -4.17
C ALA A 140 33.52 18.30 -3.87
N GLY A 141 33.49 17.76 -2.64
CA GLY A 141 32.45 16.82 -2.21
C GLY A 141 31.03 17.40 -2.26
N LEU A 142 30.88 18.71 -2.01
CA LEU A 142 29.59 19.41 -2.11
C LEU A 142 29.12 19.56 -3.57
N GLU A 143 30.02 19.78 -4.52
CA GLU A 143 29.67 19.89 -5.95
C GLU A 143 29.15 18.58 -6.51
N ASP A 144 29.80 17.46 -6.20
CA ASP A 144 29.38 16.13 -6.65
C ASP A 144 28.02 15.74 -6.06
N LEU A 145 27.81 16.06 -4.78
CA LEU A 145 26.51 15.91 -4.14
C LEU A 145 25.41 16.72 -4.85
N ARG A 146 25.72 17.96 -5.24
CA ARG A 146 24.79 18.84 -5.98
C ARG A 146 24.40 18.23 -7.33
N ARG A 147 25.31 17.48 -7.96
CA ARG A 147 25.08 16.79 -9.24
C ARG A 147 24.16 15.59 -9.06
N GLU A 148 24.43 14.75 -8.05
CA GLU A 148 23.62 13.58 -7.72
C GLU A 148 22.18 13.97 -7.35
N LEU A 149 22.00 15.02 -6.55
CA LEU A 149 20.68 15.58 -6.22
C LEU A 149 19.87 15.95 -7.46
N ARG A 150 20.49 16.66 -8.42
CA ARG A 150 19.80 17.05 -9.66
C ARG A 150 19.33 15.84 -10.45
N ALA A 151 20.15 14.81 -10.59
CA ALA A 151 19.78 13.59 -11.30
C ALA A 151 18.57 12.90 -10.65
N HIS A 152 18.54 12.84 -9.31
CA HIS A 152 17.40 12.27 -8.58
C HIS A 152 16.13 13.12 -8.71
N PHE A 153 16.21 14.45 -8.72
CA PHE A 153 15.04 15.31 -8.94
C PHE A 153 14.45 15.16 -10.34
N VAL A 154 15.29 14.98 -11.37
CA VAL A 154 14.82 14.71 -12.73
C VAL A 154 14.09 13.36 -12.79
N ALA A 155 14.71 12.29 -12.28
CA ALA A 155 14.09 10.97 -12.25
C ALA A 155 12.77 10.94 -11.44
N LEU A 156 12.70 11.74 -10.37
CA LEU A 156 11.48 11.92 -9.60
C LEU A 156 10.39 12.60 -10.44
N GLY A 157 10.74 13.69 -11.13
CA GLY A 157 9.82 14.41 -12.03
C GLY A 157 9.24 13.49 -13.10
N GLU A 158 10.09 12.72 -13.78
CA GLU A 158 9.68 11.76 -14.83
C GLU A 158 8.71 10.70 -14.29
N ALA A 159 8.95 10.17 -13.08
CA ALA A 159 8.05 9.20 -12.45
C ALA A 159 6.69 9.81 -12.08
N PHE A 160 6.66 11.07 -11.63
CA PHE A 160 5.41 11.76 -11.33
C PHE A 160 4.64 12.13 -12.59
N GLU A 161 5.30 12.66 -13.62
CA GLU A 161 4.71 13.00 -14.91
C GLU A 161 4.14 11.76 -15.59
N GLY A 162 4.92 10.68 -15.72
CA GLY A 162 4.44 9.43 -16.31
C GLY A 162 3.23 8.84 -15.60
N ASN A 163 3.21 8.91 -14.26
CA ASN A 163 2.04 8.47 -13.50
C ASN A 163 0.84 9.41 -13.68
N LEU A 164 1.04 10.73 -13.69
CA LEU A 164 -0.02 11.70 -13.94
C LEU A 164 -0.64 11.51 -15.33
N ASP A 165 0.19 11.35 -16.36
CA ASP A 165 -0.19 11.14 -17.75
C ASP A 165 -0.94 9.83 -17.94
N TYR A 166 -0.42 8.72 -17.39
CA TYR A 166 -1.06 7.40 -17.46
C TYR A 166 -2.50 7.47 -16.97
N TRP A 167 -2.72 8.13 -15.83
CA TRP A 167 -4.07 8.23 -15.32
C TRP A 167 -4.90 9.33 -16.05
N ALA A 168 -4.28 10.36 -16.63
CA ALA A 168 -4.97 11.44 -17.33
C ALA A 168 -5.53 11.03 -18.70
N ALA A 169 -5.08 9.90 -19.25
CA ALA A 169 -5.60 9.33 -20.48
C ALA A 169 -7.11 8.98 -20.34
N PRO A 170 -7.97 9.44 -21.27
CA PRO A 170 -9.41 9.17 -21.28
C PRO A 170 -9.76 7.72 -21.65
#